data_AF-A0A0M1J497-F1
#
_entry.id   AF-A0A0M1J497-F1
#
_cell.length_a   1.000
_cell.length_b   1.000
_cell.length_c   1.000
_cell.angle_alpha   90.00
_cell.angle_beta   90.00
_cell.angle_gamma   90.00
#
_symmetry.space_group_name_H-M   'P 1'
#
loop_
_entity.id
_entity.type
_entity.pdbx_description
1 polymer ?
#
loop_
_entity_poly.entity_id
_entity_poly.type
_entity_poly.pdbx_seq_one_letter_code
_entity_poly.pdbx_strand_id
1 'polypeptide(L)'
;MSRIITIDGPSGSGKSTIAALLAKKMGWHTLDSGVLYRVLGFMASQNNLTATDPKLLELATNLDVQLNTKQPNINGLDLSSVI
;
A
#
# COMPACT_ATOMS: atom_id res chain seq x y z
N MET A 1 19.20 1.29 16.55
CA MET A 1 17.78 1.11 16.22
C MET A 1 17.32 2.25 15.33
N SER A 2 16.61 1.96 14.25
CA SER A 2 15.88 2.97 13.48
C SER A 2 14.63 3.41 14.24
N ARG A 3 14.25 4.69 14.11
CA ARG A 3 13.02 5.23 14.71
C ARG A 3 11.86 5.03 13.72
N ILE A 4 10.69 4.67 14.23
CA ILE A 4 9.45 4.47 13.46
C ILE A 4 8.35 5.36 14.05
N ILE A 5 7.59 6.03 13.20
CA ILE A 5 6.41 6.80 13.57
C ILE A 5 5.24 6.26 12.76
N THR A 6 4.13 5.93 13.44
CA THR A 6 2.86 5.53 12.80
C THR A 6 1.87 6.69 12.86
N ILE A 7 1.04 6.83 11.82
CA ILE A 7 0.04 7.89 11.69
C ILE A 7 -1.29 7.26 11.28
N ASP A 8 -2.20 7.13 12.24
CA ASP A 8 -3.49 6.45 12.08
C ASP A 8 -4.68 7.41 12.16
N GLY A 9 -5.82 6.99 11.62
CA GLY A 9 -7.06 7.78 11.59
C GLY A 9 -7.94 7.50 10.37
N PRO A 10 -9.17 8.04 10.33
CA PRO A 10 -10.17 7.71 9.30
C PRO A 10 -9.77 8.19 7.90
N SER A 11 -10.44 7.68 6.86
CA SER A 11 -10.24 8.18 5.50
C SER A 11 -10.53 9.69 5.41
N GLY A 12 -9.79 10.41 4.56
CA GLY A 12 -9.96 11.86 4.38
C GLY A 12 -9.40 12.76 5.48
N SER A 13 -8.85 12.23 6.58
CA SER A 13 -8.31 13.07 7.69
C SER A 13 -6.95 13.72 7.42
N GLY A 14 -6.36 13.55 6.22
CA GLY A 14 -5.10 14.18 5.83
C GLY A 14 -3.81 13.46 6.28
N LYS A 15 -3.90 12.20 6.74
CA LYS A 15 -2.75 11.39 7.23
C LYS A 15 -1.59 11.32 6.26
N SER A 16 -1.85 10.99 5.00
CA SER A 16 -0.80 10.86 3.98
C SER A 16 -0.10 12.20 3.73
N THR A 17 -0.85 13.30 3.77
CA THR A 17 -0.31 14.66 3.65
C THR A 17 0.63 14.98 4.81
N ILE A 18 0.19 14.78 6.06
CA ILE A 18 1.03 15.08 7.22
C ILE A 18 2.24 14.14 7.32
N ALA A 19 2.07 12.86 6.95
CA ALA A 19 3.16 11.89 6.88
C ALA A 19 4.26 12.33 5.88
N ALA A 20 3.85 12.74 4.67
CA ALA A 20 4.78 13.22 3.64
C ALA A 20 5.51 14.50 4.08
N LEU A 21 4.80 15.44 4.71
CA LEU A 21 5.40 16.67 5.24
C LEU A 21 6.40 16.39 6.36
N LEU A 22 6.05 15.50 7.30
CA LEU A 22 6.92 15.10 8.40
C LEU A 22 8.18 14.40 7.88
N ALA A 23 8.02 13.43 6.99
CA ALA A 23 9.13 12.70 6.40
C ALA A 23 10.08 13.62 5.62
N LYS A 24 9.54 14.56 4.82
CA LYS A 24 10.34 15.59 4.13
C LYS A 24 11.14 16.43 5.12
N LYS A 25 10.54 16.86 6.23
CA LYS A 25 11.21 17.66 7.27
C LYS A 25 12.31 16.88 7.99
N MET A 26 12.15 15.57 8.16
CA MET A 26 13.09 14.71 8.88
C MET A 26 14.13 14.05 7.97
N GLY A 27 14.00 14.17 6.64
CA GLY A 27 14.81 13.41 5.67
C GLY A 27 14.53 11.90 5.73
N TRP A 28 13.30 11.52 6.08
CA TRP A 28 12.89 10.12 6.25
C TRP A 28 12.07 9.62 5.05
N HIS A 29 11.92 8.31 4.97
CA HIS A 29 11.00 7.68 4.02
C HIS A 29 9.59 7.56 4.62
N THR A 30 8.57 7.65 3.77
CA THR A 30 7.19 7.30 4.10
C THR A 30 6.86 5.92 3.57
N LEU A 31 6.07 5.18 4.34
CA LEU A 31 5.44 3.93 3.90
C LEU A 31 3.92 4.10 3.97
N ASP A 32 3.22 4.02 2.83
CA ASP A 32 1.75 3.98 2.79
C ASP A 32 1.30 2.51 2.86
N SER A 33 0.94 2.05 4.05
CA SER A 33 0.41 0.69 4.25
C SER A 33 -0.91 0.46 3.53
N GLY A 34 -1.68 1.52 3.23
CA GLY A 34 -2.95 1.42 2.51
C GLY A 34 -2.79 0.92 1.08
N VAL A 35 -1.63 1.12 0.46
CA VAL A 35 -1.33 0.61 -0.89
C VAL A 35 -1.40 -0.90 -0.93
N LEU A 36 -0.92 -1.62 0.09
CA LEU A 36 -0.97 -3.10 0.13
C LEU A 36 -2.41 -3.62 0.02
N TYR A 37 -3.33 -3.00 0.76
CA TYR A 37 -4.73 -3.37 0.73
C TYR A 37 -5.39 -3.03 -0.61
N ARG A 38 -5.05 -1.89 -1.21
CA ARG A 38 -5.55 -1.50 -2.54
C ARG A 38 -5.05 -2.45 -3.63
N VAL A 39 -3.75 -2.78 -3.60
CA VAL A 39 -3.11 -3.78 -4.46
C VAL A 39 -3.84 -5.12 -4.36
N LEU A 40 -4.02 -5.65 -3.15
CA LEU A 40 -4.69 -6.92 -2.95
C LEU A 40 -6.14 -6.88 -3.45
N GLY A 41 -6.88 -5.80 -3.15
CA GLY A 41 -8.25 -5.62 -3.63
C GLY A 41 -8.35 -5.56 -5.16
N PHE A 42 -7.44 -4.84 -5.80
CA PHE A 42 -7.34 -4.78 -7.26
C PHE A 42 -7.06 -6.17 -7.85
N MET A 43 -6.06 -6.88 -7.33
CA MET A 43 -5.71 -8.21 -7.81
C MET A 43 -6.82 -9.24 -7.55
N ALA A 44 -7.52 -9.16 -6.42
CA ALA A 44 -8.70 -9.98 -6.14
C ALA A 44 -9.81 -9.72 -7.16
N SER A 45 -10.09 -8.45 -7.47
CA SER A 45 -11.06 -8.06 -8.51
C SER A 45 -10.68 -8.61 -9.88
N GLN A 46 -9.40 -8.50 -10.28
CA GLN A 46 -8.91 -9.04 -11.55
C GLN A 46 -9.05 -10.57 -11.64
N ASN A 47 -9.05 -11.26 -10.51
CA ASN A 47 -9.21 -12.72 -10.42
C ASN A 47 -10.65 -13.16 -10.07
N ASN A 48 -11.62 -12.23 -10.05
CA ASN A 48 -13.01 -12.47 -9.65
C ASN A 48 -13.16 -13.12 -8.26
N LEU A 49 -12.25 -12.79 -7.33
CA LEU A 49 -12.29 -13.29 -5.96
C LEU A 49 -13.06 -12.32 -5.06
N THR A 50 -13.87 -12.87 -4.15
CA THR A 50 -14.54 -12.10 -3.10
C THR A 50 -13.70 -12.06 -1.84
N ALA A 51 -14.04 -11.17 -0.90
CA ALA A 51 -13.33 -11.04 0.38
C ALA A 51 -13.39 -12.31 1.25
N THR A 52 -14.32 -13.23 0.97
CA THR A 52 -14.48 -14.49 1.70
C THR A 52 -14.01 -15.71 0.89
N ASP A 53 -13.45 -15.51 -0.30
CA ASP A 53 -12.93 -16.61 -1.10
C ASP A 53 -11.65 -17.18 -0.46
N PRO A 54 -11.57 -18.49 -0.18
CA PRO A 54 -10.37 -19.11 0.37
C PRO A 54 -9.10 -18.88 -0.45
N LYS A 55 -9.22 -18.71 -1.77
CA LYS A 55 -8.09 -18.44 -2.68
C LYS A 55 -7.49 -17.04 -2.49
N LEU A 56 -8.19 -16.14 -1.80
CA LEU A 56 -7.67 -14.81 -1.51
C LEU A 56 -6.40 -14.87 -0.66
N LEU A 57 -6.30 -15.84 0.26
CA LEU A 57 -5.10 -16.04 1.09
C LEU A 57 -3.89 -16.45 0.23
N GLU A 58 -4.11 -17.37 -0.71
CA GLU A 58 -3.06 -17.81 -1.64
C GLU A 58 -2.60 -16.64 -2.52
N LEU A 59 -3.53 -15.85 -3.06
CA LEU A 59 -3.20 -14.65 -3.81
C LEU A 59 -2.38 -13.67 -2.96
N ALA A 60 -2.83 -13.35 -1.75
CA ALA A 60 -2.14 -12.42 -0.86
C ALA A 60 -0.72 -12.88 -0.50
N THR A 61 -0.51 -14.17 -0.32
CA THR A 61 0.79 -14.75 0.06
C THR A 61 1.79 -14.73 -1.10
N ASN A 62 1.31 -14.82 -2.33
CA ASN A 62 2.13 -14.89 -3.54
C ASN A 62 2.30 -13.55 -4.26
N LEU A 63 1.74 -12.45 -3.72
CA LEU A 63 1.90 -11.12 -4.30
C LEU A 63 3.31 -10.58 -4.02
N ASP A 64 4.10 -10.42 -5.09
CA ASP A 64 5.35 -9.65 -5.05
C ASP A 64 5.03 -8.15 -5.20
N VAL A 65 4.87 -7.46 -4.07
CA VAL A 65 4.58 -6.03 -4.02
C VAL A 65 5.84 -5.26 -3.63
N GLN A 66 6.30 -4.38 -4.51
CA GLN A 66 7.37 -3.43 -4.17
C GLN A 66 6.78 -2.05 -3.94
N LEU A 67 6.85 -1.60 -2.69
CA LEU A 67 6.40 -0.28 -2.27
C LEU A 67 7.56 0.71 -2.38
N ASN A 68 7.79 1.22 -3.58
CA ASN A 68 8.67 2.37 -3.74
C ASN A 68 7.88 3.63 -3.39
N THR A 69 8.54 4.59 -2.72
CA THR A 69 7.93 5.81 -2.16
C THR A 69 7.17 6.70 -3.15
N LYS A 70 7.16 6.35 -4.44
CA LYS A 70 6.45 7.06 -5.50
C LYS A 70 5.66 6.17 -6.47
N GLN A 71 5.94 4.87 -6.54
CA GLN A 71 5.41 3.99 -7.59
C GLN A 71 5.26 2.56 -7.04
N PRO A 72 4.04 2.15 -6.69
CA PRO A 72 3.80 0.75 -6.37
C PRO A 72 3.89 -0.10 -7.64
N ASN A 73 4.57 -1.23 -7.54
CA ASN A 73 4.59 -2.22 -8.61
C ASN A 73 4.15 -3.60 -8.12
N ILE A 74 3.63 -4.41 -9.04
CA ILE A 74 3.35 -5.84 -8.83
C ILE A 74 3.91 -6.60 -10.03
N ASN A 75 4.74 -7.61 -9.79
CA ASN A 75 5.33 -8.42 -10.86
C ASN A 75 6.00 -7.58 -11.97
N GLY A 76 6.57 -6.42 -11.61
CA GLY A 76 7.19 -5.48 -12.54
C GLY A 76 6.23 -4.53 -13.28
N LEU A 77 4.91 -4.60 -13.04
CA LEU A 77 3.92 -3.67 -13.60
C LEU A 77 3.71 -2.47 -12.68
N ASP A 78 3.81 -1.25 -13.21
CA ASP A 78 3.47 -0.01 -12.51
C ASP A 78 1.95 0.12 -12.38
N LEU A 79 1.49 0.33 -11.14
CA LEU A 79 0.07 0.43 -10.81
C LEU A 79 -0.35 1.83 -10.34
N SER A 80 0.52 2.82 -10.45
CA SER A 80 0.25 4.20 -10.02
C SER A 80 -0.98 4.85 -10.66
N SER A 81 -1.46 4.34 -11.80
CA SER A 81 -2.67 4.82 -12.49
C SER A 81 -3.97 4.17 -11.99
N VAL A 82 -3.89 3.10 -11.20
CA VAL A 82 -5.06 2.29 -10.80
C VAL A 82 -5.25 2.18 -9.27
N ILE A 83 -4.26 2.59 -8.46
CA ILE A 83 -4.29 2.52 -6.97
C ILE A 83 -3.63 3.72 -6.30
#